data_AF-A0A1F4SF99-F1
#
_entry.id   AF-A0A1F4SF99-F1
#
_cell.length_a   1.000
_cell.length_b   1.000
_cell.length_c   1.000
_cell.angle_alpha   90.00
_cell.angle_beta   90.00
_cell.angle_gamma   90.00
#
_symmetry.space_group_name_H-M   'P 1'
#
loop_
_entity.id
_entity.type
_entity.pdbx_description
1 polymer ?
#
loop_
_entity_poly.entity_id
_entity_poly.type
_entity_poly.pdbx_seq_one_letter_code
_entity_poly.pdbx_strand_id
1 'polypeptide(L)'
;MQDIAYKLGNSLYLNITNRCTNECSFCIRSKPGNFNEKYNLWLDSEPTTEEIVQAIGDPRQYEQIVFCGYGEPLIRLEIIKEVAAEIKAKTNQVKIRIDTNGHANLFWGRNILPELKGLIDFVSISLNAQNAETYNKLCNPMGGKKVFDAVVDFIKEAKKHIPQVEASVVGLPGAIDIEKTKKIAEDLGVSFRKRPYYEEQYVP
;
A
#
# COMPACT_ATOMS: atom_id res chain seq x y z
N MET A 1 4.35 22.98 -3.98
CA MET A 1 3.19 22.32 -4.59
C MET A 1 3.26 20.86 -4.20
N GLN A 2 2.16 20.29 -3.71
CA GLN A 2 2.09 18.87 -3.32
C GLN A 2 1.92 17.98 -4.56
N ASP A 3 2.46 16.78 -4.54
CA ASP A 3 2.26 15.78 -5.59
C ASP A 3 1.17 14.78 -5.17
N ILE A 4 -0.01 14.93 -5.78
CA ILE A 4 -1.14 13.97 -5.65
C ILE A 4 -0.85 12.70 -6.44
N ALA A 5 -0.21 12.84 -7.60
CA ALA A 5 0.18 11.73 -8.45
C ALA A 5 1.64 11.87 -8.88
N TYR A 6 2.37 10.76 -8.92
CA TYR A 6 3.77 10.72 -9.31
C TYR A 6 4.10 9.46 -10.12
N LYS A 7 5.02 9.58 -11.09
CA LYS A 7 5.35 8.47 -11.99
C LYS A 7 6.63 7.75 -11.54
N LEU A 8 6.58 6.43 -11.47
CA LEU A 8 7.73 5.54 -11.32
C LEU A 8 7.68 4.49 -12.43
N GLY A 9 8.71 4.46 -13.29
CA GLY A 9 8.71 3.63 -14.49
C GLY A 9 7.48 3.90 -15.36
N ASN A 10 6.73 2.85 -15.71
CA ASN A 10 5.50 2.92 -16.52
C ASN A 10 4.22 2.99 -15.68
N SER A 11 4.32 3.13 -14.36
CA SER A 11 3.17 3.17 -13.44
C SER A 11 2.98 4.57 -12.85
N LEU A 12 1.71 4.93 -12.60
CA LEU A 12 1.33 6.13 -11.88
C LEU A 12 0.97 5.78 -10.44
N TYR A 13 1.53 6.50 -9.48
CA TYR A 13 1.29 6.32 -8.06
C TYR A 13 0.44 7.47 -7.54
N LEU A 14 -0.53 7.17 -6.67
CA LEU A 14 -1.50 8.10 -6.11
C LEU A 14 -1.26 8.25 -4.61
N ASN A 15 -0.83 9.45 -4.23
CA ASN A 15 -0.61 9.87 -2.85
C ASN A 15 -1.84 10.63 -2.34
N ILE A 16 -2.74 9.90 -1.67
CA ILE A 16 -4.09 10.40 -1.37
C ILE A 16 -4.32 10.72 0.11
N THR A 17 -3.37 10.43 1.00
CA THR A 17 -3.51 10.71 2.43
C THR A 17 -2.15 10.73 3.13
N ASN A 18 -2.04 11.55 4.17
CA ASN A 18 -0.92 11.53 5.11
C ASN A 18 -1.17 10.59 6.31
N ARG A 19 -2.43 10.18 6.54
CA ARG A 19 -2.82 9.37 7.69
C ARG A 19 -2.32 7.95 7.53
N CYS A 20 -1.83 7.33 8.60
CA CYS A 20 -1.43 5.93 8.61
C CYS A 20 -1.66 5.33 10.00
N THR A 21 -2.03 4.05 10.05
CA THR A 21 -2.22 3.30 11.30
C THR A 21 -0.93 2.71 11.87
N ASN A 22 0.19 2.89 11.15
CA ASN A 22 1.54 2.52 11.57
C ASN A 22 2.43 3.76 11.71
N GLU A 23 3.39 3.66 12.63
CA GLU A 23 4.51 4.59 12.81
C GLU A 23 5.83 3.86 12.62
N CYS A 24 6.01 3.23 11.45
CA CYS A 24 7.18 2.39 11.20
C CYS A 24 8.49 3.17 11.36
N SER A 25 9.45 2.61 12.10
CA SER A 25 10.78 3.21 12.30
C SER A 25 11.57 3.37 11.00
N PHE A 26 11.25 2.56 9.99
CA PHE A 26 11.86 2.57 8.65
C PHE A 26 11.05 3.38 7.61
N CYS A 27 10.00 4.12 8.02
CA CYS A 27 9.14 4.81 7.07
C CYS A 27 9.87 5.98 6.37
N ILE A 28 9.76 6.05 5.04
CA ILE A 28 10.38 7.11 4.25
C ILE A 28 9.80 8.50 4.55
N ARG A 29 8.52 8.59 4.98
CA ARG A 29 7.87 9.88 5.28
C ARG A 29 8.52 10.63 6.45
N SER A 30 9.23 9.90 7.32
CA SER A 30 9.96 10.45 8.47
C SER A 30 11.39 10.87 8.12
N LYS A 31 11.82 10.66 6.87
CA LYS A 31 13.13 11.07 6.38
C LYS A 31 13.05 12.49 5.79
N PRO A 32 14.11 13.30 5.92
CA PRO A 32 14.14 14.63 5.35
C PRO A 32 14.19 14.57 3.81
N GLY A 33 13.64 15.59 3.17
CA GLY A 33 13.69 15.77 1.72
C GLY A 33 12.48 15.22 0.96
N ASN A 34 12.52 15.42 -0.35
CA ASN A 34 11.49 14.94 -1.27
C ASN A 34 11.68 13.44 -1.55
N PHE A 35 10.58 12.75 -1.81
CA PHE A 35 10.62 11.36 -2.25
C PHE A 35 11.33 11.25 -3.59
N ASN A 36 12.34 10.38 -3.68
CA ASN A 36 13.26 10.28 -4.82
C ASN A 36 13.87 11.63 -5.24
N GLU A 37 14.13 12.51 -4.26
CA GLU A 37 14.68 13.87 -4.46
C GLU A 37 13.83 14.78 -5.37
N LYS A 38 12.62 14.33 -5.74
CA LYS A 38 11.82 14.95 -6.78
C LYS A 38 10.40 15.28 -6.32
N TYR A 39 9.74 14.34 -5.66
CA TYR A 39 8.31 14.44 -5.37
C TYR A 39 8.04 14.89 -3.94
N ASN A 40 7.26 15.95 -3.78
CA ASN A 40 6.80 16.44 -2.49
C ASN A 40 5.48 15.75 -2.11
N LEU A 41 5.59 14.64 -1.38
CA LEU A 41 4.43 13.80 -1.03
C LEU A 41 3.73 14.20 0.29
N TRP A 42 4.22 15.22 1.00
CA TRP A 42 3.45 15.76 2.12
C TRP A 42 2.31 16.61 1.58
N LEU A 43 1.07 16.18 1.87
CA LEU A 43 -0.14 16.87 1.44
C LEU A 43 -0.49 18.00 2.43
N ASP A 44 -0.75 19.19 1.91
CA ASP A 44 -1.37 20.31 2.62
C ASP A 44 -2.83 19.97 3.00
N SER A 45 -3.54 19.26 2.10
CA SER A 45 -4.88 18.72 2.34
C SER A 45 -5.10 17.41 1.57
N GLU A 46 -5.97 16.54 2.09
CA GLU A 46 -6.33 15.30 1.39
C GLU A 46 -7.12 15.63 0.11
N PRO A 47 -6.68 15.15 -1.08
CA PRO A 47 -7.27 15.55 -2.35
C PRO A 47 -8.66 14.93 -2.56
N THR A 48 -9.55 15.59 -3.29
CA THR A 48 -10.87 15.05 -3.66
C THR A 48 -10.76 13.99 -4.78
N THR A 49 -11.85 13.27 -5.03
CA THR A 49 -11.93 12.33 -6.16
C THR A 49 -11.65 13.04 -7.49
N GLU A 50 -12.21 14.24 -7.69
CA GLU A 50 -12.01 15.05 -8.90
C GLU A 50 -10.55 15.44 -9.10
N GLU A 51 -9.88 15.91 -8.04
CA GLU A 51 -8.46 16.27 -8.07
C GLU A 51 -7.57 15.06 -8.40
N ILE A 52 -7.89 13.89 -7.84
CA ILE A 52 -7.16 12.64 -8.13
C ILE A 52 -7.39 12.23 -9.59
N VAL A 53 -8.62 12.23 -10.09
CA VAL A 53 -8.95 11.89 -11.48
C VAL A 53 -8.31 12.86 -12.47
N GLN A 54 -8.28 14.16 -12.13
CA GLN A 54 -7.58 15.16 -12.92
C GLN A 54 -6.07 14.91 -12.94
N ALA A 55 -5.47 14.56 -11.80
CA ALA A 55 -4.05 14.23 -11.71
C ALA A 55 -3.68 12.94 -12.47
N ILE A 56 -4.61 11.99 -12.59
CA ILE A 56 -4.43 10.77 -13.42
C ILE A 56 -4.41 11.12 -14.92
N GLY A 57 -5.27 12.05 -15.37
CA GLY A 57 -5.43 12.34 -16.80
C GLY A 57 -5.96 11.13 -17.57
N ASP A 58 -5.29 10.75 -18.66
CA ASP A 58 -5.65 9.54 -19.43
C ASP A 58 -5.04 8.28 -18.80
N PRO A 59 -5.84 7.37 -18.20
CA PRO A 59 -5.30 6.18 -17.54
C PRO A 59 -4.66 5.17 -18.51
N ARG A 60 -4.95 5.24 -19.82
CA ARG A 60 -4.47 4.26 -20.82
C ARG A 60 -2.96 4.35 -21.09
N GLN A 61 -2.31 5.41 -20.63
CA GLN A 61 -0.86 5.61 -20.80
C GLN A 61 -0.01 4.83 -19.78
N TYR A 62 -0.63 4.19 -18.79
CA TYR A 62 0.06 3.52 -17.69
C TYR A 62 -0.18 2.01 -17.73
N GLU A 63 0.81 1.25 -17.26
CA GLU A 63 0.65 -0.18 -17.01
C GLU A 63 -0.15 -0.43 -15.73
N GLN A 64 0.14 0.35 -14.68
CA GLN A 64 -0.56 0.30 -13.40
C GLN A 64 -0.85 1.70 -12.87
N ILE A 65 -1.98 1.83 -12.20
CA ILE A 65 -2.29 2.93 -11.29
C ILE A 65 -2.26 2.35 -9.88
N VAL A 66 -1.41 2.91 -9.02
CA VAL A 66 -1.10 2.37 -7.70
C VAL A 66 -1.52 3.36 -6.62
N PHE A 67 -2.42 2.98 -5.73
CA PHE A 67 -2.68 3.72 -4.50
C PHE A 67 -1.54 3.46 -3.52
N CYS A 68 -0.62 4.41 -3.41
CA CYS A 68 0.58 4.34 -2.58
C CYS A 68 1.17 5.75 -2.43
N GLY A 69 1.46 6.15 -1.20
CA GLY A 69 1.97 7.48 -0.84
C GLY A 69 2.57 7.49 0.56
N TYR A 70 2.54 8.63 1.24
CA TYR A 70 3.07 8.75 2.61
C TYR A 70 2.14 8.20 3.70
N GLY A 71 0.86 7.98 3.39
CA GLY A 71 -0.13 7.38 4.28
C GLY A 71 -0.55 5.96 3.92
N GLU A 72 -1.53 5.44 4.67
CA GLU A 72 -2.24 4.20 4.41
C GLU A 72 -3.47 4.49 3.53
N PRO A 73 -3.45 4.11 2.24
CA PRO A 73 -4.50 4.49 1.30
C PRO A 73 -5.88 3.96 1.70
N LEU A 74 -5.99 2.76 2.29
CA LEU A 74 -7.29 2.17 2.64
C LEU A 74 -8.03 2.88 3.78
N ILE A 75 -7.42 3.86 4.46
CA ILE A 75 -8.14 4.81 5.32
C ILE A 75 -9.17 5.63 4.51
N ARG A 76 -8.93 5.83 3.21
CA ARG A 76 -9.82 6.55 2.28
C ARG A 76 -10.54 5.59 1.33
N LEU A 77 -11.13 4.52 1.88
CA LEU A 77 -11.81 3.45 1.14
C LEU A 77 -12.81 3.98 0.09
N GLU A 78 -13.68 4.92 0.46
CA GLU A 78 -14.71 5.45 -0.46
C GLU A 78 -14.07 6.16 -1.68
N ILE A 79 -13.05 6.99 -1.46
CA ILE A 79 -12.31 7.67 -2.53
C ILE A 79 -11.63 6.66 -3.45
N ILE A 80 -11.04 5.59 -2.90
CA ILE A 80 -10.44 4.53 -3.72
C ILE A 80 -11.50 3.88 -4.62
N LYS A 81 -12.69 3.58 -4.09
CA LYS A 81 -13.78 2.97 -4.87
C LYS A 81 -14.24 3.89 -5.99
N GLU A 82 -14.46 5.17 -5.69
CA GLU A 82 -14.89 6.18 -6.66
C GLU A 82 -13.85 6.36 -7.78
N VAL A 83 -12.58 6.58 -7.42
CA VAL A 83 -11.49 6.74 -8.39
C VAL A 83 -11.31 5.47 -9.23
N ALA A 84 -11.39 4.29 -8.63
CA ALA A 84 -11.29 3.03 -9.36
C ALA A 84 -12.45 2.86 -10.36
N ALA A 85 -13.68 3.21 -9.97
CA ALA A 85 -14.84 3.17 -10.86
C ALA A 85 -14.67 4.13 -12.05
N GLU A 86 -14.20 5.36 -11.81
CA GLU A 86 -13.89 6.36 -12.85
C GLU A 86 -12.82 5.87 -13.84
N ILE A 87 -11.77 5.19 -13.34
CA ILE A 87 -10.75 4.58 -14.20
C ILE A 87 -11.36 3.46 -15.05
N LYS A 88 -12.11 2.53 -14.43
CA LYS A 88 -12.71 1.37 -15.11
C LYS A 88 -13.77 1.77 -16.13
N ALA A 89 -14.48 2.87 -15.91
CA ALA A 89 -15.40 3.45 -16.89
C ALA A 89 -14.70 3.91 -18.18
N LYS A 90 -13.42 4.31 -18.08
CA LYS A 90 -12.61 4.77 -19.23
C LYS A 90 -11.84 3.64 -19.90
N THR A 91 -11.35 2.66 -19.14
CA THR A 91 -10.56 1.54 -19.66
C THR A 91 -10.47 0.37 -18.70
N ASN A 92 -10.42 -0.85 -19.24
CA ASN A 92 -10.12 -2.08 -18.50
C ASN A 92 -8.68 -2.57 -18.69
N GLN A 93 -7.86 -1.83 -19.46
CA GLN A 93 -6.49 -2.24 -19.80
C GLN A 93 -5.50 -1.98 -18.68
N VAL A 94 -5.64 -0.87 -17.96
CA VAL A 94 -4.76 -0.53 -16.83
C VAL A 94 -5.10 -1.36 -15.60
N LYS A 95 -4.08 -1.82 -14.88
CA LYS A 95 -4.24 -2.53 -13.62
C LYS A 95 -4.29 -1.55 -12.45
N ILE A 96 -5.24 -1.75 -11.54
CA ILE A 96 -5.36 -0.93 -10.34
C ILE A 96 -4.79 -1.72 -9.16
N ARG A 97 -3.76 -1.15 -8.52
CA ARG A 97 -3.05 -1.75 -7.39
C ARG A 97 -3.22 -0.93 -6.12
N ILE A 98 -3.27 -1.59 -4.97
CA ILE A 98 -3.17 -0.95 -3.66
C ILE A 98 -1.95 -1.51 -2.93
N ASP A 99 -1.07 -0.61 -2.46
CA ASP A 99 -0.01 -0.97 -1.52
C ASP A 99 -0.49 -0.55 -0.12
N THR A 100 -0.68 -1.53 0.77
CA THR A 100 -1.31 -1.32 2.08
C THR A 100 -0.52 -1.98 3.22
N ASN A 101 -0.69 -1.49 4.43
CA ASN A 101 -0.22 -2.12 5.66
C ASN A 101 -1.12 -3.28 6.14
N GLY A 102 -2.31 -3.46 5.53
CA GLY A 102 -3.25 -4.56 5.84
C GLY A 102 -4.18 -4.29 7.02
N HIS A 103 -4.26 -3.07 7.56
CA HIS A 103 -5.06 -2.76 8.75
C HIS A 103 -6.51 -2.41 8.44
N ALA A 104 -6.90 -2.34 7.17
CA ALA A 104 -8.17 -1.75 6.75
C ALA A 104 -9.39 -2.36 7.46
N ASN A 105 -9.44 -3.68 7.63
CA ASN A 105 -10.55 -4.32 8.35
C ASN A 105 -10.62 -3.92 9.82
N LEU A 106 -9.47 -3.73 10.48
CA LEU A 106 -9.43 -3.23 11.86
C LEU A 106 -9.86 -1.76 11.92
N PHE A 107 -9.37 -0.94 11.00
CA PHE A 107 -9.68 0.49 10.94
C PHE A 107 -11.18 0.74 10.71
N TRP A 108 -11.79 0.00 9.78
CA TRP A 108 -13.20 0.13 9.44
C TRP A 108 -14.13 -0.70 10.32
N GLY A 109 -13.59 -1.58 11.19
CA GLY A 109 -14.37 -2.48 12.04
C GLY A 109 -15.20 -3.52 11.28
N ARG A 110 -14.91 -3.77 10.00
CA ARG A 110 -15.65 -4.67 9.11
C ARG A 110 -14.77 -5.18 7.97
N ASN A 111 -15.19 -6.25 7.30
CA ASN A 111 -14.48 -6.76 6.12
C ASN A 111 -14.75 -5.89 4.88
N ILE A 112 -13.73 -5.18 4.39
CA ILE A 112 -13.85 -4.26 3.23
C ILE A 112 -13.50 -4.91 1.90
N LEU A 113 -12.87 -6.09 1.92
CA LEU A 113 -12.37 -6.75 0.71
C LEU A 113 -13.46 -7.11 -0.32
N PRO A 114 -14.68 -7.53 0.08
CA PRO A 114 -15.76 -7.75 -0.87
C PRO A 114 -16.15 -6.51 -1.69
N GLU A 115 -16.00 -5.30 -1.12
CA GLU A 115 -16.33 -4.04 -1.80
C GLU A 115 -15.29 -3.65 -2.86
N LEU A 116 -14.07 -4.19 -2.78
CA LEU A 116 -13.00 -3.93 -3.74
C LEU A 116 -13.06 -4.86 -4.95
N LYS A 117 -13.91 -5.90 -4.89
CA LYS A 117 -14.05 -6.90 -5.96
C LYS A 117 -14.53 -6.24 -7.25
N GLY A 118 -13.80 -6.48 -8.34
CA GLY A 118 -14.08 -5.90 -9.66
C GLY A 118 -13.55 -4.48 -9.86
N LEU A 119 -13.14 -3.80 -8.78
CA LEU A 119 -12.52 -2.48 -8.83
C LEU A 119 -10.99 -2.58 -8.80
N ILE A 120 -10.46 -3.43 -7.93
CA ILE A 120 -9.02 -3.57 -7.69
C ILE A 120 -8.51 -4.90 -8.25
N ASP A 121 -7.41 -4.84 -8.99
CA ASP A 121 -6.80 -6.00 -9.64
C ASP A 121 -5.73 -6.66 -8.74
N PHE A 122 -4.99 -5.85 -7.98
CA PHE A 122 -3.83 -6.31 -7.21
C PHE A 122 -3.74 -5.60 -5.85
N VAL A 123 -3.46 -6.35 -4.79
CA VAL A 123 -3.09 -5.78 -3.48
C VAL A 123 -1.74 -6.33 -3.02
N SER A 124 -0.82 -5.42 -2.68
CA SER A 124 0.47 -5.73 -2.05
C SER A 124 0.43 -5.32 -0.58
N ILE A 125 0.44 -6.30 0.32
CA ILE A 125 0.25 -6.14 1.75
C ILE A 125 1.61 -6.17 2.46
N SER A 126 1.91 -5.15 3.24
CA SER A 126 3.19 -4.99 3.92
C SER A 126 3.24 -5.79 5.23
N LEU A 127 3.65 -7.07 5.14
CA LEU A 127 3.76 -7.98 6.28
C LEU A 127 4.90 -7.57 7.23
N ASN A 128 6.04 -7.15 6.68
CA ASN A 128 7.16 -6.47 7.38
C ASN A 128 7.76 -7.12 8.65
N ALA A 129 7.37 -8.34 9.02
CA ALA A 129 7.93 -9.05 10.17
C ALA A 129 7.59 -10.54 10.16
N GLN A 130 8.44 -11.35 10.80
CA GLN A 130 8.23 -12.78 10.99
C GLN A 130 7.32 -13.15 12.18
N ASN A 131 6.98 -12.19 13.04
CA ASN A 131 6.10 -12.39 14.19
C ASN A 131 5.57 -11.06 14.74
N ALA A 132 4.58 -11.14 15.63
CA ALA A 132 3.95 -9.99 16.26
C ALA A 132 4.93 -9.12 17.07
N GLU A 133 5.88 -9.71 17.80
CA GLU A 133 6.86 -8.95 18.59
C GLU A 133 7.69 -8.02 17.70
N THR A 134 8.27 -8.57 16.63
CA THR A 134 9.06 -7.81 15.65
C THR A 134 8.20 -6.79 14.93
N TYR A 135 6.98 -7.14 14.54
CA TYR A 135 6.04 -6.22 13.91
C TYR A 135 5.75 -5.02 14.81
N ASN A 136 5.40 -5.24 16.08
CA ASN A 136 5.09 -4.16 17.01
C ASN A 136 6.29 -3.26 17.25
N LYS A 137 7.50 -3.83 17.36
CA LYS A 137 8.72 -3.06 17.54
C LYS A 137 9.06 -2.18 16.33
N LEU A 138 8.89 -2.71 15.11
CA LEU A 138 9.33 -2.04 13.88
C LEU A 138 8.25 -1.15 13.25
N CYS A 139 7.01 -1.64 13.21
CA CYS A 139 5.89 -0.94 12.56
C CYS A 139 5.14 -0.01 13.52
N ASN A 140 5.27 -0.23 14.84
CA ASN A 140 4.60 0.53 15.90
C ASN A 140 3.11 0.82 15.60
N PRO A 141 2.27 -0.23 15.50
CA PRO A 141 0.87 -0.06 15.11
C PRO A 141 0.03 0.52 16.25
N MET A 142 -0.91 1.42 15.93
CA MET A 142 -1.80 2.03 16.93
C MET A 142 -2.68 1.03 17.70
N GLY A 143 -2.91 -0.18 17.17
CA GLY A 143 -3.74 -1.23 17.79
C GLY A 143 -3.01 -2.27 18.65
N GLY A 144 -1.69 -2.14 18.82
CA GLY A 144 -0.88 -3.02 19.67
C GLY A 144 -0.82 -4.49 19.22
N LYS A 145 -0.69 -5.41 20.19
CA LYS A 145 -0.22 -6.79 19.95
C LYS A 145 -1.05 -7.62 18.96
N LYS A 146 -2.35 -7.35 18.80
CA LYS A 146 -3.26 -8.12 17.94
C LYS A 146 -3.20 -7.71 16.45
N VAL A 147 -2.49 -6.63 16.13
CA VAL A 147 -2.51 -6.07 14.78
C VAL A 147 -1.81 -6.98 13.77
N PHE A 148 -0.74 -7.66 14.17
CA PHE A 148 -0.03 -8.59 13.28
C PHE A 148 -0.94 -9.74 12.82
N ASP A 149 -1.69 -10.35 13.76
CA ASP A 149 -2.63 -11.43 13.45
C ASP A 149 -3.72 -10.94 12.48
N ALA A 150 -4.21 -9.71 12.68
CA ALA A 150 -5.19 -9.11 11.79
C ALA A 150 -4.63 -8.83 10.38
N VAL A 151 -3.34 -8.51 10.24
CA VAL A 151 -2.68 -8.39 8.92
C VAL A 151 -2.63 -9.75 8.23
N VAL A 152 -2.28 -10.81 8.97
CA VAL A 152 -2.29 -12.19 8.46
C VAL A 152 -3.69 -12.61 8.02
N ASP A 153 -4.71 -12.31 8.81
CA ASP A 153 -6.11 -12.57 8.48
C ASP A 153 -6.57 -11.76 7.26
N PHE A 154 -6.12 -10.50 7.13
CA PHE A 154 -6.42 -9.66 5.98
C PHE A 154 -5.82 -10.25 4.70
N ILE A 155 -4.57 -10.74 4.73
CA ILE A 155 -3.94 -11.43 3.59
C ILE A 155 -4.76 -12.67 3.20
N LYS A 156 -5.12 -13.50 4.19
CA LYS A 156 -5.91 -14.71 3.97
C LYS A 156 -7.27 -14.42 3.34
N GLU A 157 -7.95 -13.37 3.80
CA GLU A 157 -9.25 -12.96 3.30
C GLU A 157 -9.15 -12.33 1.91
N ALA A 158 -8.10 -11.55 1.64
CA ALA A 158 -7.94 -10.81 0.37
C ALA A 158 -7.96 -11.73 -0.85
N LYS A 159 -7.36 -12.92 -0.75
CA LYS A 159 -7.32 -13.92 -1.83
C LYS A 159 -8.69 -14.38 -2.31
N LYS A 160 -9.73 -14.25 -1.48
CA LYS A 160 -11.09 -14.65 -1.83
C LYS A 160 -11.79 -13.62 -2.74
N HIS A 161 -11.29 -12.39 -2.76
CA HIS A 161 -11.96 -11.24 -3.37
C HIS A 161 -11.13 -10.53 -4.44
N ILE A 162 -9.80 -10.53 -4.30
CA ILE A 162 -8.86 -9.82 -5.19
C ILE A 162 -8.13 -10.83 -6.09
N PRO A 163 -8.04 -10.57 -7.40
CA PRO A 163 -7.38 -11.49 -8.34
C PRO A 163 -5.92 -11.80 -8.00
N GLN A 164 -5.14 -10.78 -7.63
CA GLN A 164 -3.73 -10.93 -7.25
C GLN A 164 -3.51 -10.38 -5.84
N VAL A 165 -2.83 -11.17 -5.01
CA VAL A 165 -2.44 -10.78 -3.65
C VAL A 165 -0.99 -11.15 -3.43
N GLU A 166 -0.24 -10.20 -2.89
CA GLU A 166 1.16 -10.37 -2.52
C GLU A 166 1.38 -9.92 -1.09
N ALA A 167 2.20 -10.67 -0.35
CA ALA A 167 2.80 -10.18 0.89
C ALA A 167 4.20 -9.63 0.60
N SER A 168 4.52 -8.46 1.14
CA SER A 168 5.83 -7.84 0.97
C SER A 168 6.52 -7.54 2.31
N VAL A 169 7.84 -7.47 2.25
CA VAL A 169 8.69 -7.14 3.40
C VAL A 169 9.74 -6.13 2.97
N VAL A 170 10.05 -5.14 3.81
CA VAL A 170 11.24 -4.31 3.61
C VAL A 170 12.48 -5.10 3.98
N GLY A 171 13.51 -5.07 3.14
CA GLY A 171 14.79 -5.74 3.38
C GLY A 171 15.63 -5.02 4.43
N LEU A 172 15.17 -4.92 5.68
CA LEU A 172 15.87 -4.25 6.78
C LEU A 172 16.92 -5.18 7.40
N PRO A 173 18.23 -4.97 7.16
CA PRO A 173 19.27 -5.91 7.59
C PRO A 173 19.30 -6.09 9.10
N GLY A 174 19.39 -7.34 9.56
CA GLY A 174 19.49 -7.69 10.98
C GLY A 174 18.21 -7.49 11.81
N ALA A 175 17.16 -6.87 11.26
CA ALA A 175 15.92 -6.58 11.99
C ALA A 175 14.76 -7.51 11.63
N ILE A 176 14.72 -7.99 10.38
CA ILE A 176 13.64 -8.85 9.89
C ILE A 176 14.21 -10.16 9.35
N ASP A 177 13.66 -11.28 9.79
CA ASP A 177 13.95 -12.61 9.24
C ASP A 177 13.15 -12.80 7.94
N ILE A 178 13.79 -12.51 6.80
CA ILE A 178 13.15 -12.52 5.49
C ILE A 178 12.63 -13.91 5.12
N GLU A 179 13.38 -14.97 5.45
CA GLU A 179 12.98 -16.34 5.12
C GLU A 179 11.77 -16.79 5.95
N LYS A 180 11.74 -16.48 7.26
CA LYS A 180 10.54 -16.75 8.06
C LYS A 180 9.34 -15.92 7.60
N THR A 181 9.56 -14.66 7.21
CA THR A 181 8.48 -13.80 6.70
C THR A 181 7.95 -14.34 5.36
N LYS A 182 8.83 -14.83 4.48
CA LYS A 182 8.48 -15.50 3.23
C LYS A 182 7.67 -16.77 3.49
N LYS A 183 8.06 -17.57 4.48
CA LYS A 183 7.34 -18.79 4.84
C LYS A 183 5.88 -18.52 5.21
N ILE A 184 5.59 -17.42 5.92
CA ILE A 184 4.22 -17.00 6.24
C ILE A 184 3.42 -16.75 4.96
N ALA A 185 4.00 -16.02 4.01
CA ALA A 185 3.35 -15.74 2.72
C ALA A 185 3.06 -17.04 1.92
N GLU A 186 4.02 -17.96 1.90
CA GLU A 186 3.89 -19.28 1.27
C GLU A 186 2.79 -20.13 1.93
N ASP A 187 2.72 -20.14 3.27
CA ASP A 187 1.69 -20.87 4.03
C ASP A 187 0.29 -20.29 3.80
N LEU A 188 0.19 -18.98 3.58
CA LEU A 188 -1.04 -18.32 3.16
C LEU A 188 -1.33 -18.51 1.67
N GLY A 189 -0.38 -19.03 0.89
CA GLY A 189 -0.47 -19.27 -0.54
C GLY A 189 -0.56 -17.99 -1.38
N VAL A 190 0.15 -16.93 -0.99
CA VAL A 190 0.28 -15.67 -1.76
C VAL A 190 1.70 -15.50 -2.27
N SER A 191 1.90 -14.67 -3.30
CA SER A 191 3.26 -14.33 -3.72
C SER A 191 3.98 -13.53 -2.64
N PHE A 192 5.31 -13.54 -2.70
CA PHE A 192 6.17 -12.83 -1.76
C PHE A 192 7.16 -11.93 -2.49
N ARG A 193 7.31 -10.69 -2.00
CA ARG A 193 8.30 -9.73 -2.52
C ARG A 193 9.12 -9.10 -1.40
N LYS A 194 10.43 -9.23 -1.50
CA LYS A 194 11.38 -8.40 -0.73
C LYS A 194 11.52 -7.06 -1.42
N ARG A 195 11.28 -5.98 -0.68
CA ARG A 195 11.45 -4.58 -1.11
C ARG A 195 12.84 -4.08 -0.68
N PRO A 196 13.50 -3.22 -1.47
CA PRO A 196 14.73 -2.59 -1.04
C PRO A 196 14.48 -1.70 0.18
N TYR A 197 15.51 -1.51 1.00
CA TYR A 197 15.52 -0.51 2.06
C TYR A 197 16.24 0.73 1.55
N TYR A 198 15.60 1.90 1.68
CA TYR A 198 15.96 3.10 0.93
C TYR A 198 17.11 3.94 1.53
N GLU A 199 17.87 3.43 2.50
CA GLU A 199 18.95 4.24 3.10
C GLU A 199 20.28 4.22 2.34
N GLU A 200 20.50 3.29 1.39
CA GLU A 200 21.81 3.19 0.71
C GLU A 200 21.79 3.44 -0.81
N GLN A 201 20.70 3.18 -1.54
CA GLN A 201 20.46 3.60 -2.93
C GLN A 201 19.10 3.08 -3.44
N TYR A 202 18.35 3.89 -4.17
CA TYR A 202 17.19 3.43 -4.95
C TYR A 202 17.70 2.75 -6.23
N VAL A 203 17.41 1.45 -6.42
CA VAL A 203 17.59 0.79 -7.72
C VAL A 203 16.22 0.67 -8.39
N PRO A 204 16.00 1.33 -9.55
CA PRO A 204 14.73 1.29 -10.29
C PRO A 204 14.31 -0.11 -10.74
#